data_AF-A0A7S3ZG47-F1
#
_entry.id   AF-A0A7S3ZG47-F1
#
_cell.length_a   1.000
_cell.length_b   1.000
_cell.length_c   1.000
_cell.angle_alpha   90.00
_cell.angle_beta   90.00
_cell.angle_gamma   90.00
#
_symmetry.space_group_name_H-M   'P 1'
#
loop_
_entity.id
_entity.type
_entity.pdbx_description
1 polymer ?
#
loop_
_entity_poly.entity_id
_entity_poly.type
_entity_poly.pdbx_seq_one_letter_code
_entity_poly.pdbx_strand_id
1 'polypeptide(L)'
;DKILQEDPTSLGAEEPKLDTFWAPAQGTSKQKGFNGVATLARKGLTLSADREILGEDLDRDGRCILTRHEYFVIFNVYVPNDGPWSRSLARKMCFLDALRSAMQRERKEGKKVILAGDLNIQRRGRDCFWGTRMLDMRSLLVTSPPQGASSEHVELHNYLLDGGWEKVRELLRNRTFRTQTINASLQKRTIEKWRVVVEDKDGKEAFLGKPFESEGMAKGGYDDYAIEGRTVESHGEILVARPPDQIRVEQLFECLKVATGKLFSLKVQKEVSKQHGLPRSSPCCVQWMMKLERDGMTDSFAKLYPDAEGRFTCWDQYKNRRYVNMGARIDYFMVDNSLFDACAQQGADLYGAADPKGDKKWSVDSEKAALNACTAFGRWRQAPFEGGGLPDGTKSDYE
;
A
#
# COMPACT_ATOMS: atom_id res chain seq x y z
N ASP A 1 -5.41 -35.95 6.22
CA ASP A 1 -6.47 -35.73 7.22
C ASP A 1 -5.92 -35.86 8.64
N LYS A 2 -5.29 -34.80 9.16
CA LYS A 2 -5.00 -34.71 10.61
C LYS A 2 -5.94 -33.67 11.18
N ILE A 3 -7.03 -34.17 11.75
CA ILE A 3 -7.90 -33.44 12.66
C ILE A 3 -6.98 -32.92 13.79
N LEU A 4 -7.07 -31.63 14.09
CA LEU A 4 -6.47 -31.04 15.30
C LEU A 4 -6.85 -31.94 16.49
N GLN A 5 -5.87 -32.68 17.03
CA GLN A 5 -6.12 -33.62 18.13
C GLN A 5 -6.29 -32.90 19.47
N GLU A 6 -5.93 -31.62 19.53
CA GLU A 6 -6.16 -30.76 20.66
C GLU A 6 -7.39 -29.91 20.39
N ASP A 7 -8.27 -29.82 21.38
CA ASP A 7 -9.39 -28.89 21.37
C ASP A 7 -8.84 -27.49 21.05
N PRO A 8 -9.22 -26.83 19.94
CA PRO A 8 -8.63 -25.55 19.54
C PRO A 8 -8.75 -24.46 20.63
N THR A 9 -9.72 -24.60 21.54
CA THR A 9 -9.88 -23.76 22.73
C THR A 9 -8.77 -23.94 23.76
N SER A 10 -8.07 -25.08 23.80
CA SER A 10 -6.93 -25.34 24.69
C SER A 10 -5.60 -24.70 24.23
N LEU A 11 -5.50 -24.30 22.96
CA LEU A 11 -4.38 -23.52 22.40
C LEU A 11 -4.63 -22.01 22.49
N GLY A 12 -5.84 -21.60 22.85
CA GLY A 12 -6.18 -20.21 23.15
C GLY A 12 -5.74 -19.84 24.55
N ALA A 13 -5.17 -18.64 24.72
CA ALA A 13 -5.16 -18.03 26.04
C ALA A 13 -6.62 -17.79 26.48
N GLU A 14 -6.98 -18.11 27.72
CA GLU A 14 -8.16 -17.51 28.36
C GLU A 14 -7.87 -16.00 28.54
N GLU A 15 -8.04 -15.25 27.46
CA GLU A 15 -7.88 -13.80 27.41
C GLU A 15 -9.21 -13.11 27.84
N PRO A 16 -9.11 -11.97 28.53
CA PRO A 16 -10.10 -11.51 29.50
C PRO A 16 -11.41 -11.14 28.81
N LYS A 17 -12.57 -11.55 29.36
CA LYS A 17 -13.92 -11.01 29.12
C LYS A 17 -13.91 -9.83 28.13
N LEU A 18 -13.97 -10.08 26.81
CA LEU A 18 -13.99 -9.03 25.78
C LEU A 18 -15.43 -8.81 25.33
N ASP A 19 -15.80 -7.54 25.11
CA ASP A 19 -16.98 -7.20 24.31
C ASP A 19 -16.57 -7.16 22.84
N THR A 20 -17.42 -7.70 21.96
CA THR A 20 -17.16 -7.79 20.53
C THR A 20 -18.24 -7.06 19.74
N PHE A 21 -17.83 -6.23 18.80
CA PHE A 21 -18.72 -5.40 17.99
C PHE A 21 -18.38 -5.61 16.52
N TRP A 22 -19.40 -5.88 15.70
CA TRP A 22 -19.22 -6.33 14.31
C TRP A 22 -20.03 -5.46 13.36
N ALA A 23 -19.41 -5.06 12.25
CA ALA A 23 -20.09 -4.51 11.08
C ALA A 23 -19.87 -5.46 9.90
N PRO A 24 -20.69 -6.51 9.73
CA PRO A 24 -20.57 -7.42 8.60
C PRO A 24 -21.14 -6.78 7.33
N ALA A 25 -20.62 -7.17 6.16
CA ALA A 25 -21.22 -6.78 4.89
C ALA A 25 -22.64 -7.37 4.76
N GLN A 26 -23.59 -6.54 4.38
CA GLN A 26 -24.99 -6.90 4.16
C GLN A 26 -25.24 -7.02 2.65
N GLY A 27 -25.28 -8.27 2.17
CA GLY A 27 -25.32 -8.55 0.73
C GLY A 27 -25.85 -9.93 0.36
N THR A 28 -25.99 -10.15 -0.95
CA THR A 28 -26.42 -11.43 -1.53
C THR A 28 -25.40 -12.55 -1.25
N SER A 29 -25.74 -13.82 -1.51
CA SER A 29 -24.86 -14.97 -1.24
C SER A 29 -23.44 -14.86 -1.83
N LYS A 30 -23.23 -14.06 -2.89
CA LYS A 30 -21.92 -13.77 -3.49
C LYS A 30 -21.04 -12.80 -2.68
N GLN A 31 -21.63 -12.05 -1.75
CA GLN A 31 -20.92 -11.12 -0.85
C GLN A 31 -20.71 -11.69 0.56
N LYS A 32 -21.25 -12.88 0.85
CA LYS A 32 -21.01 -13.58 2.12
C LYS A 32 -19.52 -13.93 2.23
N GLY A 33 -18.87 -13.46 3.31
CA GLY A 33 -17.44 -13.67 3.57
C GLY A 33 -16.51 -12.60 2.98
N PHE A 34 -17.05 -11.51 2.42
CA PHE A 34 -16.28 -10.41 1.85
C PHE A 34 -16.45 -9.13 2.70
N ASN A 35 -15.35 -8.40 2.97
CA ASN A 35 -15.27 -7.25 3.89
C ASN A 35 -15.59 -7.61 5.36
N GLY A 36 -16.14 -6.64 6.11
CA GLY A 36 -16.42 -6.76 7.53
C GLY A 36 -15.31 -6.18 8.40
N VAL A 37 -15.70 -5.49 9.46
CA VAL A 37 -14.79 -5.03 10.52
C VAL A 37 -15.30 -5.47 11.88
N ALA A 38 -14.37 -5.68 12.80
CA ALA A 38 -14.67 -6.07 14.18
C ALA A 38 -13.81 -5.28 15.16
N THR A 39 -14.42 -4.78 16.22
CA THR A 39 -13.73 -4.19 17.36
C THR A 39 -13.88 -5.11 18.56
N LEU A 40 -12.75 -5.51 19.13
CA LEU A 40 -12.68 -6.26 20.38
C LEU A 40 -12.19 -5.29 21.47
N ALA A 41 -12.96 -5.14 22.54
CA ALA A 41 -12.64 -4.24 23.64
C ALA A 41 -12.77 -4.97 24.98
N ARG A 42 -12.05 -4.53 26.00
CA ARG A 42 -12.21 -5.08 27.36
C ARG A 42 -13.65 -4.86 27.83
N LYS A 43 -14.27 -5.90 28.39
CA LYS A 43 -15.68 -5.89 28.80
C LYS A 43 -16.00 -4.73 29.73
N GLY A 44 -17.11 -4.06 29.45
CA GLY A 44 -17.65 -2.96 30.26
C GLY A 44 -16.99 -1.60 30.01
N LEU A 45 -16.01 -1.50 29.11
CA LEU A 45 -15.37 -0.22 28.76
C LEU A 45 -15.98 0.46 27.51
N THR A 46 -16.82 -0.25 26.76
CA THR A 46 -17.53 0.32 25.61
C THR A 46 -18.94 0.70 26.03
N LEU A 47 -19.30 1.98 25.87
CA LEU A 47 -20.62 2.51 26.23
C LEU A 47 -21.66 2.17 25.17
N SER A 48 -21.29 2.24 23.89
CA SER A 48 -22.15 1.86 22.77
C SER A 48 -21.33 1.58 21.51
N ALA A 49 -21.94 0.92 20.54
CA ALA A 49 -21.38 0.71 19.22
C ALA A 49 -22.43 0.96 18.14
N ASP A 50 -21.99 1.42 16.98
CA ASP A 50 -22.86 1.82 15.87
C ASP A 50 -22.20 1.50 14.52
N ARG A 51 -22.97 0.90 13.61
CA ARG A 51 -22.56 0.51 12.26
C ARG A 51 -23.35 1.22 11.16
N GLU A 52 -24.26 2.12 11.53
CA GLU A 52 -25.16 2.87 10.63
C GLU A 52 -24.81 4.36 10.69
N ILE A 53 -23.55 4.69 10.37
CA ILE A 53 -22.97 6.02 10.60
C ILE A 53 -22.57 6.76 9.31
N LEU A 54 -22.53 6.06 8.17
CA LEU A 54 -22.09 6.63 6.89
C LEU A 54 -23.26 6.84 5.91
N GLY A 55 -24.42 6.24 6.17
CA GLY A 55 -25.59 6.25 5.30
C GLY A 55 -25.84 4.86 4.69
N GLU A 56 -27.11 4.52 4.49
CA GLU A 56 -27.60 3.16 4.19
C GLU A 56 -26.78 2.44 3.10
N ASP A 57 -26.53 3.10 1.96
CA ASP A 57 -25.79 2.50 0.84
C ASP A 57 -24.32 2.19 1.14
N LEU A 58 -23.67 2.98 2.00
CA LEU A 58 -22.27 2.81 2.36
C LEU A 58 -22.11 1.84 3.55
N ASP A 59 -23.01 1.92 4.53
CA ASP A 59 -23.00 1.08 5.73
C ASP A 59 -23.22 -0.41 5.40
N ARG A 60 -24.01 -0.69 4.34
CA ARG A 60 -24.22 -2.04 3.82
C ARG A 60 -22.93 -2.79 3.47
N ASP A 61 -21.82 -2.11 3.17
CA ASP A 61 -20.56 -2.79 2.86
C ASP A 61 -19.86 -3.36 4.11
N GLY A 62 -20.29 -3.00 5.33
CA GLY A 62 -19.69 -3.47 6.57
C GLY A 62 -18.24 -3.00 6.74
N ARG A 63 -17.96 -1.75 6.36
CA ARG A 63 -16.60 -1.20 6.27
C ARG A 63 -16.24 -0.22 7.38
N CYS A 64 -17.16 0.04 8.30
CA CYS A 64 -16.94 0.94 9.41
C CYS A 64 -17.76 0.48 10.62
N ILE A 65 -17.14 0.50 11.80
CA ILE A 65 -17.87 0.42 13.06
C ILE A 65 -17.32 1.49 14.01
N LEU A 66 -18.24 2.21 14.63
CA LEU A 66 -17.96 3.19 15.67
C LEU A 66 -18.15 2.52 17.03
N THR A 67 -17.14 2.58 17.90
CA THR A 67 -17.31 2.26 19.32
C THR A 67 -17.09 3.51 20.16
N ARG A 68 -18.05 3.79 21.05
CA ARG A 68 -18.00 4.95 21.94
C ARG A 68 -17.55 4.52 23.33
N HIS A 69 -16.54 5.22 23.83
CA HIS A 69 -15.99 5.05 25.16
C HIS A 69 -16.22 6.33 25.97
N GLU A 70 -15.81 6.31 27.24
CA GLU A 70 -16.01 7.43 28.17
C GLU A 70 -15.44 8.75 27.60
N TYR A 71 -14.18 8.75 27.19
CA TYR A 71 -13.45 9.96 26.78
C TYR A 71 -13.26 10.10 25.27
N PHE A 72 -13.34 8.99 24.52
CA PHE A 72 -13.04 8.98 23.09
C PHE A 72 -13.96 8.02 22.34
N VAL A 73 -13.92 8.10 21.02
CA VAL A 73 -14.59 7.19 20.11
C VAL A 73 -13.58 6.60 19.13
N ILE A 74 -13.80 5.36 18.72
CA ILE A 74 -12.97 4.70 17.71
C ILE A 74 -13.83 4.43 16.47
N PHE A 75 -13.41 4.96 15.34
CA PHE A 75 -13.86 4.54 14.02
C PHE A 75 -12.90 3.45 13.53
N ASN A 76 -13.34 2.19 13.54
CA ASN A 76 -12.59 1.08 12.97
C ASN A 76 -13.04 0.86 11.53
N VAL A 77 -12.13 0.99 10.57
CA VAL A 77 -12.47 1.08 9.15
C VAL A 77 -11.69 0.13 8.25
N TYR A 78 -12.34 -0.23 7.15
CA TYR A 78 -11.74 -0.85 5.97
C TYR A 78 -12.24 -0.11 4.71
N VAL A 79 -11.57 0.98 4.36
CA VAL A 79 -11.93 1.87 3.25
C VAL A 79 -11.86 1.11 1.91
N PRO A 80 -12.79 1.34 0.95
CA PRO A 80 -12.70 0.75 -0.38
C PRO A 80 -11.36 1.04 -1.10
N ASN A 81 -10.88 0.07 -1.87
CA ASN A 81 -9.76 0.28 -2.80
C ASN A 81 -10.24 1.05 -4.05
N ASP A 82 -9.34 1.82 -4.68
CA ASP A 82 -9.56 2.56 -5.94
C ASP A 82 -9.98 1.62 -7.09
N GLY A 83 -9.62 0.33 -6.98
CA GLY A 83 -9.91 -0.69 -7.96
C GLY A 83 -9.08 -0.54 -9.25
N PRO A 84 -9.17 -1.51 -10.17
CA PRO A 84 -8.48 -1.43 -11.45
C PRO A 84 -8.91 -0.17 -12.21
N TRP A 85 -7.95 0.57 -12.76
CA TRP A 85 -8.21 1.80 -13.51
C TRP A 85 -8.90 2.91 -12.72
N SER A 86 -8.82 2.89 -11.39
CA SER A 86 -9.51 3.84 -10.52
C SER A 86 -11.04 3.83 -10.66
N ARG A 87 -11.63 2.73 -11.18
CA ARG A 87 -13.09 2.62 -11.39
C ARG A 87 -13.91 2.74 -10.10
N SER A 88 -13.31 2.39 -8.96
CA SER A 88 -13.97 2.47 -7.65
C SER A 88 -13.56 3.73 -6.88
N LEU A 89 -12.76 4.62 -7.48
CA LEU A 89 -12.28 5.83 -6.82
C LEU A 89 -13.43 6.77 -6.43
N ALA A 90 -14.45 6.93 -7.27
CA ALA A 90 -15.64 7.73 -6.94
C ALA A 90 -16.29 7.22 -5.64
N ARG A 91 -16.66 5.93 -5.60
CA ARG A 91 -17.23 5.28 -4.40
C ARG A 91 -16.33 5.43 -3.17
N LYS A 92 -15.01 5.27 -3.34
CA LYS A 92 -14.04 5.49 -2.27
C LYS A 92 -14.11 6.92 -1.73
N MET A 93 -14.13 7.92 -2.59
CA MET A 93 -14.21 9.32 -2.15
C MET A 93 -15.54 9.62 -1.44
N CYS A 94 -16.66 9.07 -1.93
CA CYS A 94 -17.96 9.17 -1.22
C CYS A 94 -17.86 8.59 0.20
N PHE A 95 -17.25 7.42 0.34
CA PHE A 95 -17.03 6.77 1.62
C PHE A 95 -16.16 7.63 2.55
N LEU A 96 -15.06 8.15 2.04
CA LEU A 96 -14.11 8.99 2.79
C LEU A 96 -14.77 10.29 3.26
N ASP A 97 -15.58 10.93 2.43
CA ASP A 97 -16.29 12.17 2.80
C ASP A 97 -17.40 11.91 3.84
N ALA A 98 -18.14 10.81 3.70
CA ALA A 98 -19.11 10.36 4.71
C ALA A 98 -18.42 10.05 6.05
N LEU A 99 -17.30 9.34 6.02
CA LEU A 99 -16.50 8.99 7.20
C LEU A 99 -15.97 10.25 7.91
N ARG A 100 -15.39 11.19 7.15
CA ARG A 100 -14.94 12.47 7.71
C ARG A 100 -16.11 13.24 8.32
N SER A 101 -17.26 13.28 7.66
CA SER A 101 -18.47 13.93 8.19
C SER A 101 -18.95 13.27 9.48
N ALA A 102 -18.89 11.95 9.59
CA ALA A 102 -19.23 11.21 10.80
C ALA A 102 -18.28 11.53 11.97
N MET A 103 -16.97 11.52 11.73
CA MET A 103 -15.98 11.93 12.74
C MET A 103 -16.21 13.37 13.21
N GLN A 104 -16.56 14.29 12.30
CA GLN A 104 -16.85 15.68 12.65
C GLN A 104 -18.12 15.83 13.51
N ARG A 105 -19.11 14.93 13.39
CA ARG A 105 -20.27 14.93 14.29
C ARG A 105 -19.87 14.57 15.71
N GLU A 106 -19.10 13.50 15.90
CA GLU A 106 -18.61 13.10 17.23
C GLU A 106 -17.73 14.20 17.87
N ARG A 107 -16.87 14.86 17.07
CA ARG A 107 -16.08 16.00 17.56
C ARG A 107 -16.93 17.18 18.02
N LYS A 108 -18.02 17.48 17.31
CA LYS A 108 -18.95 18.56 17.70
C LYS A 108 -19.64 18.26 19.04
N GLU A 109 -19.82 16.99 19.37
CA GLU A 109 -20.32 16.53 20.67
C GLU A 109 -19.24 16.51 21.77
N GLY A 110 -18.04 17.01 21.47
CA GLY A 110 -16.92 17.10 22.41
C GLY A 110 -16.12 15.81 22.56
N LYS A 111 -16.42 14.76 21.79
CA LYS A 111 -15.66 13.50 21.82
C LYS A 111 -14.33 13.63 21.10
N LYS A 112 -13.32 12.94 21.63
CA LYS A 112 -12.03 12.75 20.93
C LYS A 112 -12.12 11.57 19.99
N VAL A 113 -11.62 11.73 18.77
CA VAL A 113 -11.72 10.72 17.72
C VAL A 113 -10.39 10.00 17.52
N ILE A 114 -10.46 8.67 17.46
CA ILE A 114 -9.45 7.80 16.89
C ILE A 114 -10.04 7.17 15.63
N LEU A 115 -9.38 7.33 14.49
CA LEU A 115 -9.66 6.59 13.27
C LEU A 115 -8.57 5.52 13.10
N ALA A 116 -8.98 4.26 13.12
CA ALA A 116 -8.10 3.11 13.09
C ALA A 116 -8.47 2.16 11.95
N GLY A 117 -7.47 1.61 11.26
CA GLY A 117 -7.65 0.53 10.29
C GLY A 117 -7.11 0.85 8.91
N ASP A 118 -7.52 0.03 7.93
CA ASP A 118 -7.04 0.08 6.55
C ASP A 118 -7.75 1.20 5.78
N LEU A 119 -7.01 2.24 5.45
CA LEU A 119 -7.51 3.36 4.65
C LEU A 119 -7.38 3.12 3.15
N ASN A 120 -6.69 2.07 2.71
CA ASN A 120 -6.30 1.84 1.32
C ASN A 120 -5.61 3.07 0.70
N ILE A 121 -4.90 3.86 1.50
CA ILE A 121 -4.22 5.10 1.08
C ILE A 121 -2.78 5.07 1.57
N GLN A 122 -1.84 5.43 0.71
CA GLN A 122 -0.47 5.76 1.07
C GLN A 122 -0.35 7.28 1.16
N ARG A 123 0.01 7.80 2.35
CA ARG A 123 0.06 9.25 2.62
C ARG A 123 1.35 9.91 2.14
N ARG A 124 2.49 9.22 2.29
CA ARG A 124 3.84 9.71 1.94
C ARG A 124 4.51 8.77 0.96
N GLY A 125 5.51 9.23 0.22
CA GLY A 125 6.32 8.34 -0.62
C GLY A 125 6.93 7.18 0.18
N ARG A 126 7.38 7.44 1.41
CA ARG A 126 7.94 6.42 2.33
C ARG A 126 6.93 5.38 2.83
N ASP A 127 5.64 5.63 2.64
CA ASP A 127 4.57 4.66 2.90
C ASP A 127 4.41 3.67 1.72
N CYS A 128 5.28 3.77 0.69
CA CYS A 128 5.41 2.83 -0.42
C CYS A 128 6.85 2.30 -0.53
N PHE A 129 6.99 1.06 -0.99
CA PHE A 129 8.28 0.53 -1.43
C PHE A 129 8.94 1.48 -2.45
N TRP A 130 10.24 1.76 -2.27
CA TRP A 130 10.95 2.79 -3.02
C TRP A 130 10.82 2.63 -4.55
N GLY A 131 10.84 1.40 -5.05
CA GLY A 131 10.73 1.11 -6.50
C GLY A 131 9.34 1.39 -7.06
N THR A 132 8.31 1.35 -6.22
CA THR A 132 6.93 1.57 -6.65
C THR A 132 6.43 2.99 -6.39
N ARG A 133 7.25 3.87 -5.82
CA ARG A 133 6.93 5.31 -5.68
C ARG A 133 6.71 5.94 -7.04
N MET A 134 5.78 6.89 -7.10
CA MET A 134 5.51 7.67 -8.30
C MET A 134 6.52 8.80 -8.43
N LEU A 135 6.95 9.11 -9.64
CA LEU A 135 7.71 10.31 -9.98
C LEU A 135 6.82 11.20 -10.84
N ASP A 136 6.80 12.51 -10.54
CA ASP A 136 6.22 13.50 -11.45
C ASP A 136 7.33 14.02 -12.37
N MET A 137 7.31 13.58 -13.62
CA MET A 137 8.36 13.93 -14.59
C MET A 137 8.37 15.42 -14.92
N ARG A 138 7.22 16.10 -14.83
CA ARG A 138 7.15 17.55 -15.06
C ARG A 138 7.94 18.30 -13.98
N SER A 139 7.85 17.84 -12.73
CA SER A 139 8.66 18.37 -11.64
C SER A 139 10.13 18.01 -11.82
N LEU A 140 10.45 16.75 -12.16
CA LEU A 140 11.83 16.28 -12.26
C LEU A 140 12.60 16.97 -13.40
N LEU A 141 11.92 17.38 -14.47
CA LEU A 141 12.50 18.09 -15.61
C LEU A 141 12.71 19.60 -15.39
N VAL A 142 12.20 20.18 -14.30
CA VAL A 142 12.39 21.60 -13.98
C VAL A 142 13.11 21.83 -12.65
N THR A 143 13.39 20.75 -11.91
CA THR A 143 14.08 20.81 -10.62
C THR A 143 15.50 20.29 -10.77
N SER A 144 16.50 21.12 -10.46
CA SER A 144 17.88 20.67 -10.45
C SER A 144 18.12 19.59 -9.39
N PRO A 145 19.09 18.69 -9.59
CA PRO A 145 19.54 17.78 -8.56
C PRO A 145 19.92 18.57 -7.29
N PRO A 146 19.65 18.03 -6.10
CA PRO A 146 19.93 18.71 -4.85
C PRO A 146 21.44 18.83 -4.64
N GLN A 147 21.84 19.75 -3.76
CA GLN A 147 23.22 19.80 -3.31
C GLN A 147 23.62 18.45 -2.66
N GLY A 148 24.75 17.89 -3.09
CA GLY A 148 25.22 16.59 -2.61
C GLY A 148 24.67 15.38 -3.37
N ALA A 149 23.92 15.57 -4.46
CA ALA A 149 23.54 14.48 -5.35
C ALA A 149 24.77 13.76 -5.93
N SER A 150 24.60 12.45 -6.19
CA SER A 150 25.65 11.68 -6.84
C SER A 150 25.89 12.15 -8.28
N SER A 151 27.09 11.91 -8.80
CA SER A 151 27.42 12.21 -10.20
C SER A 151 26.48 11.51 -11.19
N GLU A 152 26.04 10.29 -10.86
CA GLU A 152 25.10 9.50 -11.65
C GLU A 152 23.67 10.09 -11.59
N HIS A 153 23.28 10.73 -10.49
CA HIS A 153 22.02 11.47 -10.40
C HIS A 153 22.06 12.72 -11.29
N VAL A 154 23.17 13.46 -11.28
CA VAL A 154 23.35 14.60 -12.20
C VAL A 154 23.34 14.14 -13.66
N GLU A 155 23.99 13.01 -13.97
CA GLU A 155 23.93 12.41 -15.31
C GLU A 155 22.49 12.06 -15.71
N LEU A 156 21.75 11.37 -14.84
CA LEU A 156 20.34 11.04 -15.10
C LEU A 156 19.52 12.30 -15.38
N HIS A 157 19.67 13.34 -14.57
CA HIS A 157 18.91 14.57 -14.73
C HIS A 157 19.22 15.25 -16.07
N ASN A 158 20.51 15.44 -16.39
CA ASN A 158 20.93 15.99 -17.68
C ASN A 158 20.42 15.16 -18.85
N TYR A 159 20.44 13.83 -18.72
CA TYR A 159 19.94 12.92 -19.75
C TYR A 159 18.43 13.03 -19.96
N LEU A 160 17.66 13.17 -18.88
CA LEU A 160 16.21 13.38 -18.97
C LEU A 160 15.89 14.71 -19.66
N LEU A 161 16.66 15.78 -19.38
CA LEU A 161 16.56 17.08 -20.04
C LEU A 161 16.93 17.00 -21.53
N ASP A 162 17.92 16.20 -21.89
CA ASP A 162 18.38 15.96 -23.27
C ASP A 162 17.47 14.98 -24.05
N GLY A 163 16.16 15.03 -23.78
CA GLY A 163 15.15 14.23 -24.49
C GLY A 163 15.04 12.78 -24.03
N GLY A 164 15.74 12.34 -22.99
CA GLY A 164 15.61 10.99 -22.44
C GLY A 164 14.18 10.64 -22.01
N TRP A 165 13.44 11.61 -21.45
CA TRP A 165 12.03 11.42 -21.12
C TRP A 165 11.13 11.32 -22.36
N GLU A 166 11.42 12.06 -23.43
CA GLU A 166 10.61 11.96 -24.67
C GLU A 166 10.73 10.59 -25.31
N LYS A 167 11.93 10.02 -25.34
CA LYS A 167 12.13 8.64 -25.84
C LYS A 167 11.32 7.61 -25.04
N VAL A 168 11.25 7.78 -23.72
CA VAL A 168 10.40 6.93 -22.87
C VAL A 168 8.92 7.15 -23.16
N ARG A 169 8.48 8.39 -23.39
CA ARG A 169 7.08 8.69 -23.76
C ARG A 169 6.69 8.06 -25.08
N GLU A 170 7.53 8.17 -26.10
CA GLU A 170 7.31 7.56 -27.41
C GLU A 170 7.28 6.03 -27.31
N LEU A 171 8.25 5.44 -26.60
CA LEU A 171 8.29 4.00 -26.30
C LEU A 171 6.96 3.51 -25.72
N LEU A 172 6.46 4.21 -24.70
CA LEU A 172 5.21 3.84 -24.04
C LEU A 172 4.00 4.07 -24.93
N ARG A 173 3.91 5.17 -25.70
CA ARG A 173 2.79 5.45 -26.60
C ARG A 173 2.65 4.43 -27.73
N ASN A 174 3.77 3.94 -28.26
CA ASN A 174 3.81 3.02 -29.40
C ASN A 174 3.73 1.53 -29.01
N ARG A 175 3.55 1.24 -27.72
CA ARG A 175 3.46 -0.15 -27.22
C ARG A 175 2.28 -0.90 -27.84
N THR A 176 2.42 -2.21 -27.91
CA THR A 176 1.34 -3.15 -28.26
C THR A 176 1.22 -4.27 -27.22
N PHE A 177 0.20 -5.11 -27.36
CA PHE A 177 -0.03 -6.27 -26.50
C PHE A 177 -0.19 -7.52 -27.35
N ARG A 178 0.55 -8.57 -27.00
CA ARG A 178 0.44 -9.86 -27.70
C ARG A 178 0.80 -11.02 -26.78
N THR A 179 0.50 -12.23 -27.21
CA THR A 179 0.93 -13.45 -26.53
C THR A 179 2.38 -13.78 -26.87
N GLN A 180 3.08 -14.33 -25.88
CA GLN A 180 4.37 -14.96 -26.03
C GLN A 180 4.29 -16.36 -25.45
N THR A 181 4.78 -17.31 -26.23
CA THR A 181 4.97 -18.71 -25.84
C THR A 181 6.12 -18.81 -24.85
N ILE A 182 5.85 -19.28 -23.64
CA ILE A 182 6.86 -19.47 -22.58
C ILE A 182 6.93 -20.95 -22.23
N ASN A 183 8.16 -21.48 -22.18
CA ASN A 183 8.42 -22.83 -21.69
C ASN A 183 8.40 -22.83 -20.16
N ALA A 184 7.32 -23.35 -19.56
CA ALA A 184 7.28 -23.61 -18.13
C ALA A 184 8.04 -24.91 -17.85
N SER A 185 9.36 -24.80 -17.75
CA SER A 185 10.29 -25.93 -17.58
C SER A 185 9.90 -26.87 -16.45
N LEU A 186 9.37 -26.34 -15.35
CA LEU A 186 8.89 -27.10 -14.19
C LEU A 186 7.65 -27.96 -14.48
N GLN A 187 6.80 -27.55 -15.42
CA GLN A 187 5.54 -28.23 -15.73
C GLN A 187 5.59 -28.98 -17.07
N LYS A 188 6.74 -29.00 -17.75
CA LYS A 188 6.95 -29.58 -19.10
C LYS A 188 5.85 -29.19 -20.10
N ARG A 189 5.29 -27.99 -19.95
CA ARG A 189 4.22 -27.47 -20.80
C ARG A 189 4.58 -26.12 -21.35
N THR A 190 4.04 -25.85 -22.52
CA THR A 190 4.11 -24.55 -23.16
C THR A 190 2.88 -23.77 -22.75
N ILE A 191 3.08 -22.59 -22.16
CA ILE A 191 1.99 -21.68 -21.77
C ILE A 191 2.10 -20.39 -22.56
N GLU A 192 0.98 -19.93 -23.09
CA GLU A 192 0.89 -18.59 -23.66
C GLU A 192 0.66 -17.58 -22.54
N LYS A 193 1.43 -16.49 -22.57
CA LYS A 193 1.25 -15.36 -21.66
C LYS A 193 1.22 -14.07 -22.45
N TRP A 194 0.42 -13.13 -21.99
CA TRP A 194 0.36 -11.80 -22.58
C TRP A 194 1.56 -10.95 -22.13
N ARG A 195 2.12 -10.15 -23.06
CA ARG A 195 3.22 -9.22 -22.81
C ARG A 195 2.87 -7.82 -23.28
N VAL A 196 3.48 -6.82 -22.64
CA VAL A 196 3.58 -5.46 -23.18
C VAL A 196 4.82 -5.43 -24.08
N VAL A 197 4.62 -5.05 -25.34
CA VAL A 197 5.64 -5.08 -26.38
C VAL A 197 5.93 -3.66 -26.82
N VAL A 198 7.21 -3.35 -27.00
CA VAL A 198 7.70 -2.04 -27.44
C VAL A 198 8.85 -2.24 -28.43
N GLU A 199 9.23 -1.18 -29.14
CA GLU A 199 10.46 -1.14 -29.92
C GLU A 199 11.59 -0.57 -29.06
N ASP A 200 12.75 -1.24 -29.04
CA ASP A 200 13.94 -0.76 -28.35
C ASP A 200 14.69 0.32 -29.16
N LYS A 201 15.82 0.79 -28.62
CA LYS A 201 16.67 1.80 -29.25
C LYS A 201 17.14 1.46 -30.68
N ASP A 202 17.18 0.18 -31.05
CA ASP A 202 17.65 -0.33 -32.34
C ASP A 202 16.47 -0.68 -33.27
N GLY A 203 15.23 -0.32 -32.91
CA GLY A 203 14.01 -0.68 -33.62
C GLY A 203 13.66 -2.16 -33.50
N LYS A 204 14.29 -2.89 -32.56
CA LYS A 204 14.01 -4.30 -32.33
C LYS A 204 12.94 -4.44 -31.27
N GLU A 205 12.23 -5.54 -31.35
CA GLU A 205 11.20 -5.83 -30.38
C GLU A 205 11.75 -6.14 -29.00
N ALA A 206 11.19 -5.46 -28.00
CA ALA A 206 11.48 -5.66 -26.59
C ALA A 206 10.19 -5.79 -25.79
N PHE A 207 10.32 -6.31 -24.57
CA PHE A 207 9.21 -6.51 -23.66
C PHE A 207 9.38 -5.70 -22.39
N LEU A 208 8.31 -5.05 -21.95
CA LEU A 208 8.25 -4.39 -20.64
C LEU A 208 7.55 -5.28 -19.62
N GLY A 209 8.07 -5.26 -18.41
CA GLY A 209 7.50 -5.93 -17.26
C GLY A 209 7.42 -7.46 -17.41
N LYS A 210 6.59 -8.04 -16.54
CA LYS A 210 6.38 -9.48 -16.45
C LYS A 210 5.27 -9.95 -17.41
N PRO A 211 5.25 -11.24 -17.78
CA PRO A 211 4.10 -11.85 -18.45
C PRO A 211 2.82 -11.84 -17.62
N PHE A 212 1.67 -11.82 -18.31
CA PHE A 212 0.32 -11.79 -17.75
C PHE A 212 -0.54 -12.97 -18.23
N GLU A 213 -1.55 -13.35 -17.45
CA GLU A 213 -2.44 -14.47 -17.76
C GLU A 213 -3.45 -14.18 -18.88
N SER A 214 -3.82 -12.90 -19.06
CA SER A 214 -4.83 -12.50 -20.04
C SER A 214 -4.53 -11.14 -20.64
N GLU A 215 -5.15 -10.85 -21.78
CA GLU A 215 -5.05 -9.54 -22.44
C GLU A 215 -5.52 -8.43 -21.51
N GLY A 216 -6.62 -8.65 -20.78
CA GLY A 216 -7.14 -7.68 -19.82
C GLY A 216 -6.15 -7.38 -18.70
N MET A 217 -5.42 -8.39 -18.21
CA MET A 217 -4.33 -8.19 -17.24
C MET A 217 -3.12 -7.51 -17.85
N ALA A 218 -2.76 -7.78 -19.11
CA ALA A 218 -1.66 -7.09 -19.78
C ALA A 218 -1.99 -5.63 -20.09
N LYS A 219 -3.21 -5.34 -20.57
CA LYS A 219 -3.75 -3.98 -20.67
C LYS A 219 -3.80 -3.31 -19.31
N GLY A 220 -4.21 -4.03 -18.26
CA GLY A 220 -4.11 -3.55 -16.87
C GLY A 220 -2.66 -3.31 -16.43
N GLY A 221 -1.72 -4.12 -16.90
CA GLY A 221 -0.29 -3.89 -16.76
C GLY A 221 0.16 -2.63 -17.46
N TYR A 222 -0.49 -2.19 -18.54
CA TYR A 222 -0.25 -0.84 -19.04
C TYR A 222 -0.79 0.23 -18.09
N ASP A 223 -1.91 0.04 -17.39
CA ASP A 223 -2.30 0.99 -16.33
C ASP A 223 -1.15 1.18 -15.33
N ASP A 224 -0.35 0.15 -15.09
CA ASP A 224 0.85 0.32 -14.29
C ASP A 224 1.90 1.24 -14.95
N TYR A 225 2.08 1.25 -16.28
CA TYR A 225 3.04 2.10 -17.03
C TYR A 225 2.42 3.38 -17.63
N ALA A 226 1.12 3.63 -17.44
CA ALA A 226 0.43 4.69 -18.16
C ALA A 226 0.91 6.08 -17.69
N ILE A 227 1.27 6.90 -18.68
CA ILE A 227 1.78 8.27 -18.55
C ILE A 227 0.70 9.31 -18.83
N GLU A 228 -0.46 8.86 -19.29
CA GLU A 228 -1.62 9.68 -19.56
C GLU A 228 -2.36 10.01 -18.26
N GLY A 229 -2.88 11.23 -18.20
CA GLY A 229 -3.74 11.64 -17.10
C GLY A 229 -5.03 10.84 -17.09
N ARG A 230 -5.58 10.64 -15.89
CA ARG A 230 -6.89 10.04 -15.68
C ARG A 230 -7.69 10.85 -14.68
N THR A 231 -8.95 11.07 -15.03
CA THR A 231 -9.95 11.64 -14.15
C THR A 231 -11.10 10.65 -13.92
N VAL A 232 -11.81 10.85 -12.81
CA VAL A 232 -13.04 10.13 -12.47
C VAL A 232 -14.04 11.17 -11.98
N GLU A 233 -15.28 11.09 -12.44
CA GLU A 233 -16.36 11.94 -11.94
C GLU A 233 -16.96 11.36 -10.66
N SER A 234 -17.20 12.21 -9.67
CA SER A 234 -17.88 11.85 -8.42
C SER A 234 -18.75 13.02 -7.95
N HIS A 235 -20.06 12.80 -7.79
CA HIS A 235 -21.01 13.84 -7.35
C HIS A 235 -20.91 15.18 -8.11
N GLY A 236 -20.70 15.13 -9.43
CA GLY A 236 -20.54 16.33 -10.26
C GLY A 236 -19.18 17.02 -10.16
N GLU A 237 -18.25 16.48 -9.38
CA GLU A 237 -16.85 16.93 -9.34
C GLU A 237 -15.94 16.01 -10.16
N ILE A 238 -15.00 16.61 -10.90
CA ILE A 238 -13.96 15.87 -11.63
C ILE A 238 -12.76 15.68 -10.72
N LEU A 239 -12.51 14.44 -10.33
CA LEU A 239 -11.38 14.05 -9.49
C LEU A 239 -10.21 13.60 -10.35
N VAL A 240 -9.01 14.08 -10.05
CA VAL A 240 -7.78 13.59 -10.67
C VAL A 240 -7.39 12.27 -10.00
N ALA A 241 -7.59 11.16 -10.72
CA ALA A 241 -7.16 9.83 -10.30
C ALA A 241 -5.65 9.64 -10.51
N ARG A 242 -5.15 10.11 -11.65
CA ARG A 242 -3.71 10.11 -11.97
C ARG A 242 -3.37 11.37 -12.77
N PRO A 243 -2.37 12.16 -12.35
CA PRO A 243 -1.82 13.23 -13.17
C PRO A 243 -1.07 12.66 -14.39
N PRO A 244 -1.07 13.36 -15.54
CA PRO A 244 -0.20 12.99 -16.66
C PRO A 244 1.28 13.08 -16.28
N ASP A 245 2.12 12.41 -17.07
CA ASP A 245 3.58 12.38 -16.94
C ASP A 245 4.07 11.89 -15.56
N GLN A 246 3.34 10.93 -15.00
CA GLN A 246 3.77 10.19 -13.83
C GLN A 246 4.13 8.75 -14.17
N ILE A 247 5.20 8.26 -13.56
CA ILE A 247 5.72 6.90 -13.76
C ILE A 247 6.32 6.37 -12.47
N ARG A 248 6.29 5.05 -12.23
CA ARG A 248 7.01 4.50 -11.07
C ARG A 248 8.51 4.52 -11.28
N VAL A 249 9.25 4.63 -10.19
CA VAL A 249 10.72 4.59 -10.20
C VAL A 249 11.23 3.38 -10.99
N GLU A 250 10.82 2.17 -10.64
CA GLU A 250 11.28 0.93 -11.30
C GLU A 250 10.99 0.92 -12.81
N GLN A 251 9.88 1.52 -13.22
CA GLN A 251 9.43 1.54 -14.61
C GLN A 251 10.16 2.59 -15.43
N LEU A 252 10.46 3.76 -14.85
CA LEU A 252 11.29 4.76 -15.51
C LEU A 252 12.64 4.15 -15.91
N PHE A 253 13.30 3.45 -14.98
CA PHE A 253 14.61 2.86 -15.25
C PHE A 253 14.56 1.66 -16.19
N GLU A 254 13.50 0.85 -16.13
CA GLU A 254 13.25 -0.19 -17.14
C GLU A 254 13.06 0.43 -18.53
N CYS A 255 12.23 1.46 -18.65
CA CYS A 255 11.95 2.12 -19.92
C CYS A 255 13.18 2.86 -20.47
N LEU A 256 13.96 3.54 -19.63
CA LEU A 256 15.21 4.17 -20.04
C LEU A 256 16.18 3.13 -20.63
N LYS A 257 16.32 1.98 -19.95
CA LYS A 257 17.15 0.89 -20.46
C LYS A 257 16.68 0.40 -21.83
N VAL A 258 15.38 0.20 -22.02
CA VAL A 258 14.84 -0.31 -23.30
C VAL A 258 14.90 0.74 -24.40
N ALA A 259 14.41 1.95 -24.13
CA ALA A 259 14.31 3.03 -25.11
C ALA A 259 15.67 3.57 -25.55
N THR A 260 16.70 3.45 -24.70
CA THR A 260 17.98 4.16 -24.91
C THR A 260 19.22 3.32 -24.71
N GLY A 261 19.13 2.15 -24.07
CA GLY A 261 20.28 1.34 -23.68
C GLY A 261 21.04 1.87 -22.46
N LYS A 262 20.67 3.04 -21.92
CA LYS A 262 21.29 3.59 -20.71
C LYS A 262 20.84 2.83 -19.47
N LEU A 263 21.81 2.38 -18.69
CA LEU A 263 21.60 1.68 -17.44
C LEU A 263 22.06 2.57 -16.28
N PHE A 264 21.19 2.72 -15.28
CA PHE A 264 21.46 3.47 -14.06
C PHE A 264 21.48 2.53 -12.86
N SER A 265 22.45 2.72 -11.97
CA SER A 265 22.67 1.86 -10.81
C SER A 265 21.52 1.92 -9.81
N LEU A 266 21.33 0.86 -9.02
CA LEU A 266 20.31 0.83 -7.97
C LEU A 266 20.46 2.00 -6.97
N LYS A 267 21.69 2.51 -6.79
CA LYS A 267 21.98 3.63 -5.90
C LYS A 267 21.27 4.90 -6.37
N VAL A 268 21.41 5.29 -7.65
CA VAL A 268 20.73 6.48 -8.17
C VAL A 268 19.21 6.29 -8.23
N GLN A 269 18.71 5.08 -8.50
CA GLN A 269 17.26 4.81 -8.48
C GLN A 269 16.67 5.06 -7.08
N LYS A 270 17.36 4.58 -6.03
CA LYS A 270 16.97 4.83 -4.63
C LYS A 270 17.12 6.31 -4.26
N GLU A 271 18.15 6.99 -4.75
CA GLU A 271 18.37 8.43 -4.51
C GLU A 271 17.22 9.28 -5.05
N VAL A 272 16.87 9.09 -6.33
CA VAL A 272 15.74 9.76 -7.00
C VAL A 272 14.42 9.42 -6.29
N SER A 273 14.21 8.15 -5.95
CA SER A 273 13.02 7.70 -5.21
C SER A 273 12.91 8.32 -3.82
N LYS A 274 14.03 8.52 -3.11
CA LYS A 274 14.05 9.16 -1.79
C LYS A 274 13.73 10.65 -1.90
N GLN A 275 14.21 11.32 -2.93
CA GLN A 275 14.06 12.76 -3.08
C GLN A 275 12.73 13.17 -3.71
N HIS A 276 12.32 12.50 -4.78
CA HIS A 276 11.19 12.90 -5.63
C HIS A 276 10.01 11.93 -5.54
N GLY A 277 10.15 10.82 -4.82
CA GLY A 277 9.14 9.77 -4.75
C GLY A 277 7.87 10.22 -4.03
N LEU A 278 6.78 10.23 -4.79
CA LEU A 278 5.42 10.48 -4.33
C LEU A 278 4.72 9.16 -3.93
N PRO A 279 3.68 9.21 -3.08
CA PRO A 279 2.85 8.04 -2.81
C PRO A 279 2.16 7.53 -4.08
N ARG A 280 1.74 6.26 -4.08
CA ARG A 280 0.99 5.65 -5.19
C ARG A 280 -0.49 6.02 -5.24
N SER A 281 -1.04 6.45 -4.12
CA SER A 281 -2.48 6.75 -4.03
C SER A 281 -2.87 7.95 -4.87
N SER A 282 -4.09 7.91 -5.39
CA SER A 282 -4.70 9.00 -6.16
C SER A 282 -4.58 10.34 -5.41
N PRO A 283 -4.25 11.46 -6.09
CA PRO A 283 -4.06 12.77 -5.43
C PRO A 283 -5.23 13.20 -4.54
N CYS A 284 -6.47 12.94 -4.94
CA CYS A 284 -7.66 13.26 -4.14
C CYS A 284 -7.70 12.51 -2.79
N CYS A 285 -7.24 11.25 -2.75
CA CYS A 285 -7.13 10.48 -1.52
C CYS A 285 -6.03 11.03 -0.59
N VAL A 286 -4.88 11.42 -1.15
CA VAL A 286 -3.80 12.05 -0.38
C VAL A 286 -4.26 13.40 0.18
N GLN A 287 -4.97 14.20 -0.62
CA GLN A 287 -5.58 15.46 -0.17
C GLN A 287 -6.61 15.24 0.93
N TRP A 288 -7.39 14.16 0.89
CA TRP A 288 -8.32 13.82 1.97
C TRP A 288 -7.59 13.54 3.29
N MET A 289 -6.48 12.80 3.27
CA MET A 289 -5.65 12.60 4.47
C MET A 289 -5.12 13.95 5.01
N MET A 290 -4.70 14.85 4.13
CA MET A 290 -4.29 16.21 4.53
C MET A 290 -5.45 17.07 5.06
N LYS A 291 -6.70 16.79 4.70
CA LYS A 291 -7.87 17.42 5.34
C LYS A 291 -7.99 16.95 6.79
N LEU A 292 -7.78 15.67 7.09
CA LEU A 292 -7.79 15.18 8.48
C LEU A 292 -6.71 15.85 9.35
N GLU A 293 -5.51 16.02 8.81
CA GLU A 293 -4.43 16.75 9.49
C GLU A 293 -4.83 18.19 9.82
N ARG A 294 -5.45 18.90 8.86
CA ARG A 294 -5.99 20.25 9.05
C ARG A 294 -7.16 20.30 10.03
N ASP A 295 -7.94 19.23 10.11
CA ASP A 295 -9.03 19.07 11.07
C ASP A 295 -8.55 18.74 12.50
N GLY A 296 -7.24 18.77 12.75
CA GLY A 296 -6.66 18.55 14.08
C GLY A 296 -6.42 17.08 14.42
N MET A 297 -6.14 16.23 13.42
CA MET A 297 -5.70 14.86 13.64
C MET A 297 -4.21 14.68 13.34
N THR A 298 -3.63 13.67 13.98
CA THR A 298 -2.25 13.25 13.79
C THR A 298 -2.18 11.79 13.38
N ASP A 299 -1.43 11.47 12.31
CA ASP A 299 -0.95 10.11 12.05
C ASP A 299 0.05 9.75 13.14
N SER A 300 -0.40 8.99 14.14
CA SER A 300 0.39 8.70 15.34
C SER A 300 1.72 8.00 15.02
N PHE A 301 1.72 7.08 14.06
CA PHE A 301 2.94 6.37 13.67
C PHE A 301 3.94 7.32 13.01
N ALA A 302 3.49 8.10 12.02
CA ALA A 302 4.36 9.04 11.32
C ALA A 302 4.88 10.16 12.23
N LYS A 303 4.12 10.55 13.26
CA LYS A 303 4.55 11.54 14.25
C LYS A 303 5.61 11.00 15.20
N LEU A 304 5.47 9.77 15.67
CA LEU A 304 6.42 9.13 16.59
C LEU A 304 7.68 8.61 15.87
N TYR A 305 7.57 8.25 14.58
CA TYR A 305 8.65 7.68 13.78
C TYR A 305 8.72 8.35 12.39
N PRO A 306 9.09 9.64 12.32
CA PRO A 306 9.02 10.43 11.08
C PRO A 306 9.90 9.90 9.96
N ASP A 307 11.07 9.36 10.31
CA ASP A 307 12.07 8.87 9.35
C ASP A 307 11.98 7.37 9.08
N ALA A 308 11.11 6.64 9.78
CA ALA A 308 11.00 5.20 9.62
C ALA A 308 10.52 4.82 8.21
N GLU A 309 11.32 3.99 7.53
CA GLU A 309 11.08 3.55 6.17
C GLU A 309 10.84 2.04 6.11
N GLY A 310 10.07 1.57 5.13
CA GLY A 310 9.80 0.14 4.95
C GLY A 310 8.81 -0.46 5.96
N ARG A 311 8.16 0.36 6.79
CA ARG A 311 7.20 -0.07 7.82
C ARG A 311 5.81 -0.28 7.22
N PHE A 312 5.74 -1.23 6.30
CA PHE A 312 4.53 -1.58 5.56
C PHE A 312 3.59 -2.45 6.40
N THR A 313 2.32 -2.43 6.03
CA THR A 313 1.25 -3.19 6.70
C THR A 313 0.49 -4.07 5.72
N CYS A 314 0.68 -3.85 4.41
CA CYS A 314 0.08 -4.63 3.34
C CYS A 314 1.12 -5.02 2.27
N TRP A 315 1.06 -6.27 1.80
CA TRP A 315 1.94 -6.83 0.77
C TRP A 315 1.14 -7.71 -0.19
N ASP A 316 1.62 -7.81 -1.43
CA ASP A 316 1.10 -8.80 -2.39
C ASP A 316 1.44 -10.22 -1.92
N GLN A 317 0.42 -10.93 -1.45
CA GLN A 317 0.53 -12.29 -0.91
C GLN A 317 0.90 -13.31 -1.99
N TYR A 318 0.25 -13.22 -3.16
CA TYR A 318 0.50 -14.14 -4.28
C TYR A 318 1.97 -14.09 -4.74
N LYS A 319 2.56 -12.89 -4.76
CA LYS A 319 3.97 -12.69 -5.13
C LYS A 319 4.93 -12.78 -3.94
N ASN A 320 4.47 -13.22 -2.75
CA ASN A 320 5.29 -13.36 -1.55
C ASN A 320 6.08 -12.09 -1.17
N ARG A 321 5.51 -10.91 -1.41
CA ARG A 321 6.27 -9.64 -1.30
C ARG A 321 6.62 -9.24 0.13
N ARG A 322 5.99 -9.85 1.13
CA ARG A 322 6.32 -9.65 2.55
C ARG A 322 7.77 -10.06 2.87
N TYR A 323 8.26 -11.13 2.27
CA TYR A 323 9.60 -11.69 2.54
C TYR A 323 10.73 -10.76 2.06
N VAL A 324 10.49 -9.98 1.02
CA VAL A 324 11.42 -8.96 0.49
C VAL A 324 11.02 -7.54 0.93
N ASN A 325 10.06 -7.44 1.85
CA ASN A 325 9.45 -6.21 2.34
C ASN A 325 9.07 -5.20 1.25
N MET A 326 8.46 -5.68 0.16
CA MET A 326 7.95 -4.83 -0.92
C MET A 326 6.45 -4.61 -0.71
N GLY A 327 6.09 -3.59 0.06
CA GLY A 327 4.70 -3.36 0.47
C GLY A 327 4.26 -1.90 0.44
N ALA A 328 3.14 -1.65 1.12
CA ALA A 328 2.60 -0.33 1.40
C ALA A 328 2.14 -0.24 2.86
N ARG A 329 2.24 0.95 3.46
CA ARG A 329 1.59 1.27 4.74
C ARG A 329 0.25 1.89 4.43
N ILE A 330 -0.82 1.16 4.76
CA ILE A 330 -2.20 1.58 4.52
C ILE A 330 -3.07 1.51 5.78
N ASP A 331 -2.54 0.93 6.85
CA ASP A 331 -3.18 0.90 8.15
C ASP A 331 -2.68 2.07 9.00
N TYR A 332 -3.63 2.82 9.58
CA TYR A 332 -3.34 4.04 10.32
C TYR A 332 -4.04 4.03 11.68
N PHE A 333 -3.45 4.79 12.58
CA PHE A 333 -4.12 5.35 13.75
C PHE A 333 -4.02 6.87 13.64
N MET A 334 -5.06 7.47 13.05
CA MET A 334 -5.24 8.92 13.04
C MET A 334 -5.94 9.31 14.34
N VAL A 335 -5.31 10.16 15.16
CA VAL A 335 -5.78 10.50 16.51
C VAL A 335 -5.94 12.00 16.63
N ASP A 336 -7.00 12.48 17.28
CA ASP A 336 -7.13 13.89 17.62
C ASP A 336 -5.89 14.39 18.37
N ASN A 337 -5.38 15.57 17.97
CA ASN A 337 -4.14 16.13 18.52
C ASN A 337 -4.15 16.19 20.04
N SER A 338 -5.24 16.65 20.65
CA SER A 338 -5.33 16.74 22.12
C SER A 338 -5.25 15.38 22.82
N LEU A 339 -5.76 14.32 22.19
CA LEU A 339 -5.67 12.97 22.75
C LEU A 339 -4.28 12.37 22.51
N PHE A 340 -3.70 12.61 21.34
CA PHE A 340 -2.33 12.26 21.04
C PHE A 340 -1.35 12.92 22.02
N ASP A 341 -1.43 14.24 22.21
CA ASP A 341 -0.54 14.99 23.10
C ASP A 341 -0.66 14.55 24.56
N ALA A 342 -1.86 14.13 24.99
CA ALA A 342 -2.10 13.68 26.37
C ALA A 342 -1.64 12.24 26.64
N CYS A 343 -1.72 11.35 25.64
CA CYS A 343 -1.62 9.91 25.88
C CYS A 343 -0.55 9.19 25.04
N ALA A 344 -0.11 9.75 23.92
CA ALA A 344 0.81 9.08 23.03
C ALA A 344 2.22 9.04 23.63
N GLN A 345 2.81 7.85 23.62
CA GLN A 345 4.18 7.62 24.06
C GLN A 345 4.94 6.92 22.95
N GLN A 346 6.15 7.38 22.68
CA GLN A 346 7.07 6.65 21.84
C GLN A 346 7.58 5.44 22.63
N GLY A 347 7.37 4.23 22.11
CA GLY A 347 7.95 3.02 22.70
C GLY A 347 9.48 3.05 22.69
N ALA A 348 10.10 2.23 23.54
CA ALA A 348 11.55 2.20 23.69
C ALA A 348 12.30 1.83 22.39
N ASP A 349 11.70 0.98 21.55
CA ASP A 349 12.20 0.61 20.22
C ASP A 349 11.05 0.04 19.36
N LEU A 350 11.12 0.15 18.04
CA LEU A 350 10.21 -0.58 17.15
C LEU A 350 10.58 -2.05 17.10
N TYR A 351 9.59 -2.95 17.02
CA TYR A 351 9.84 -4.37 16.74
C TYR A 351 10.76 -4.53 15.52
N GLY A 352 11.71 -5.45 15.58
CA GLY A 352 12.73 -5.62 14.53
C GLY A 352 14.02 -4.79 14.70
N ALA A 353 14.04 -3.81 15.61
CA ALA A 353 15.20 -2.92 15.82
C ALA A 353 16.35 -3.55 16.62
N ALA A 354 16.17 -4.72 17.23
CA ALA A 354 17.25 -5.48 17.88
C ALA A 354 17.49 -6.80 17.16
N ASP A 355 18.71 -7.33 17.19
CA ASP A 355 18.97 -8.73 16.87
C ASP A 355 18.16 -9.65 17.80
N PRO A 356 17.56 -10.75 17.31
CA PRO A 356 16.94 -11.77 18.16
C PRO A 356 17.78 -12.24 19.35
N LYS A 357 19.12 -12.22 19.21
CA LYS A 357 20.06 -12.61 20.26
C LYS A 357 20.43 -11.48 21.22
N GLY A 358 20.00 -10.24 20.94
CA GLY A 358 20.29 -9.06 21.74
C GLY A 358 21.68 -8.44 21.53
N ASP A 359 22.56 -9.10 20.78
CA ASP A 359 23.97 -8.71 20.62
C ASP A 359 24.18 -7.40 19.83
N LYS A 360 23.20 -6.99 19.02
CA LYS A 360 23.30 -5.83 18.12
C LYS A 360 21.97 -5.09 18.00
N LYS A 361 22.00 -3.76 18.07
CA LYS A 361 20.87 -2.90 17.73
C LYS A 361 21.00 -2.35 16.31
N TRP A 362 19.89 -2.38 15.58
CA TRP A 362 19.68 -1.73 14.31
C TRP A 362 18.98 -0.40 14.55
N SER A 363 19.23 0.60 13.70
CA SER A 363 18.43 1.81 13.75
C SER A 363 16.97 1.49 13.46
N VAL A 364 16.03 2.07 14.23
CA VAL A 364 14.59 1.78 14.16
C VAL A 364 13.98 2.08 12.79
N ASP A 365 14.61 2.99 12.04
CA ASP A 365 14.24 3.44 10.70
C ASP A 365 14.91 2.65 9.56
N SER A 366 15.83 1.73 9.87
CA SER A 366 16.60 1.01 8.86
C SER A 366 15.76 -0.03 8.10
N GLU A 367 16.10 -0.24 6.81
CA GLU A 367 15.50 -1.31 5.98
C GLU A 367 15.64 -2.69 6.65
N LYS A 368 16.76 -2.92 7.39
CA LYS A 368 17.00 -4.15 8.13
C LYS A 368 16.03 -4.32 9.30
N ALA A 369 15.80 -3.27 10.09
CA ALA A 369 14.84 -3.31 11.19
C ALA A 369 13.41 -3.53 10.67
N ALA A 370 13.04 -2.87 9.58
CA ALA A 370 11.74 -3.05 8.94
C ALA A 370 11.55 -4.47 8.39
N LEU A 371 12.56 -5.02 7.69
CA LEU A 371 12.53 -6.39 7.18
C LEU A 371 12.43 -7.42 8.31
N ASN A 372 13.21 -7.25 9.37
CA ASN A 372 13.14 -8.10 10.56
C ASN A 372 11.74 -8.05 11.17
N ALA A 373 11.15 -6.86 11.30
CA ALA A 373 9.80 -6.71 11.83
C ALA A 373 8.77 -7.45 10.97
N CYS A 374 8.80 -7.24 9.66
CA CYS A 374 7.80 -7.81 8.76
C CYS A 374 7.97 -9.29 8.50
N THR A 375 9.11 -9.90 8.85
CA THR A 375 9.40 -11.35 8.73
C THR A 375 9.46 -12.06 10.08
N ALA A 376 9.15 -11.36 11.17
CA ALA A 376 9.35 -11.86 12.54
C ALA A 376 10.76 -12.42 12.78
N PHE A 377 11.78 -11.67 12.35
CA PHE A 377 13.19 -12.06 12.37
C PHE A 377 13.49 -13.29 11.51
N GLY A 378 12.87 -13.37 10.33
CA GLY A 378 13.01 -14.50 9.42
C GLY A 378 12.20 -15.74 9.79
N ARG A 379 11.43 -15.72 10.89
CA ARG A 379 10.54 -16.84 11.28
C ARG A 379 9.40 -17.06 10.28
N TRP A 380 8.93 -16.01 9.60
CA TRP A 380 8.03 -16.20 8.47
C TRP A 380 8.80 -16.60 7.22
N ARG A 381 8.59 -17.86 6.82
CA ARG A 381 9.15 -18.44 5.61
C ARG A 381 8.35 -18.01 4.38
N GLN A 382 9.03 -17.91 3.24
CA GLN A 382 8.38 -17.68 1.95
C GLN A 382 7.41 -18.83 1.66
N ALA A 383 6.18 -18.53 1.23
CA ALA A 383 5.26 -19.58 0.83
C ALA A 383 5.85 -20.31 -0.41
N PRO A 384 5.90 -21.65 -0.42
CA PRO A 384 6.40 -22.40 -1.56
C PRO A 384 5.54 -22.06 -2.79
N PHE A 385 6.18 -21.65 -3.88
CA PHE A 385 5.50 -21.08 -5.05
C PHE A 385 4.78 -22.13 -5.93
N GLU A 386 4.50 -23.32 -5.41
CA GLU A 386 3.98 -24.45 -6.17
C GLU A 386 2.54 -24.82 -5.81
N GLY A 387 1.66 -23.90 -5.41
CA GLY A 387 0.23 -24.23 -5.20
C GLY A 387 -0.06 -25.36 -4.19
N GLY A 388 0.96 -25.89 -3.50
CA GLY A 388 0.83 -26.72 -2.33
C GLY A 388 0.54 -25.81 -1.15
N GLY A 389 -0.29 -26.27 -0.21
CA GLY A 389 -0.51 -25.59 1.04
C GLY A 389 0.79 -25.26 1.78
N LEU A 390 0.64 -24.65 2.96
CA LEU A 390 1.72 -24.51 3.92
C LEU A 390 2.53 -25.82 3.94
N PRO A 391 3.85 -25.79 3.71
CA PRO A 391 4.64 -27.01 3.85
C PRO A 391 4.41 -27.52 5.26
N ASP A 392 4.10 -28.81 5.39
CA ASP A 392 4.00 -29.47 6.69
C ASP A 392 5.31 -29.21 7.42
N GLY A 393 5.31 -28.20 8.29
CA GLY A 393 6.50 -27.88 9.06
C GLY A 393 6.76 -29.07 9.98
N THR A 394 8.03 -29.43 10.10
CA THR A 394 8.42 -30.41 11.09
C THR A 394 8.20 -29.81 12.48
N LYS A 395 7.98 -30.64 13.50
CA LYS A 395 7.69 -30.18 14.87
C LYS A 395 8.75 -29.19 15.40
N SER A 396 10.01 -29.31 14.94
CA SER A 396 11.11 -28.40 15.26
C SER A 396 11.07 -27.03 14.55
N ASP A 397 10.19 -26.83 13.58
CA ASP A 397 10.00 -25.52 12.93
C ASP A 397 9.07 -24.61 13.74
N TYR A 398 8.34 -25.16 14.71
CA TYR A 398 7.31 -24.47 15.51
C TYR A 398 7.53 -24.55 17.04
N GLU A 399 8.46 -25.37 17.50
CA GLU A 399 9.05 -25.35 18.86
C GLU A 399 10.26 -24.40 18.87
#